data_AF-A0A905FZR5-F1
#
_entry.id   AF-A0A905FZR5-F1
#
_cell.length_a   1.000
_cell.length_b   1.000
_cell.length_c   1.000
_cell.angle_alpha   90.00
_cell.angle_beta   90.00
_cell.angle_gamma   90.00
#
_symmetry.space_group_name_H-M   'P 1'
#
loop_
_entity.id
_entity.type
_entity.pdbx_description
1 polymer ?
#
loop_
_entity_poly.entity_id
_entity_poly.type
_entity_poly.pdbx_seq_one_letter_code
_entity_poly.pdbx_strand_id
1 'polypeptide(L)'
;VTGNKILRILKGKGLAPALPEDLYSLIKKAVAIRKHLERNRKDRDSKFRLILVESRIHRLVRYYKAKRILAPSWRYESSTASALVA
;
A
#
# COMPACT_ATOMS: atom_id res chain seq x y z
N VAL A 1 -7.96 27.45 -9.64
CA VAL A 1 -9.30 27.17 -10.21
C VAL A 1 -10.30 26.66 -9.16
N THR A 2 -10.06 25.61 -8.36
CA THR A 2 -11.09 25.06 -7.43
C THR A 2 -10.84 25.17 -5.92
N GLY A 3 -9.73 25.75 -5.45
CA GLY A 3 -9.45 26.03 -4.02
C GLY A 3 -9.32 24.81 -3.07
N ASN A 4 -9.76 23.63 -3.51
CA ASN A 4 -9.78 22.38 -2.75
C ASN A 4 -8.76 21.37 -3.30
N LYS A 5 -8.18 20.55 -2.42
CA LYS A 5 -7.32 19.43 -2.82
C LYS A 5 -8.12 18.35 -3.54
N ILE A 6 -7.54 17.72 -4.56
CA ILE A 6 -8.17 16.68 -5.38
C ILE A 6 -8.82 15.57 -4.54
N LEU A 7 -8.12 15.08 -3.51
CA LEU A 7 -8.64 14.03 -2.62
C LEU A 7 -9.91 14.47 -1.86
N ARG A 8 -10.05 15.76 -1.53
CA ARG A 8 -11.26 16.31 -0.90
C ARG A 8 -12.43 16.36 -1.87
N ILE A 9 -12.16 16.68 -3.14
CA ILE A 9 -13.17 16.67 -4.21
C ILE A 9 -13.67 15.24 -4.45
N LEU A 10 -12.77 14.27 -4.52
CA LEU A 10 -13.14 12.85 -4.70
C LEU A 10 -13.99 12.33 -3.53
N LYS A 11 -13.63 12.67 -2.29
CA LYS A 11 -14.44 12.32 -1.11
C LYS A 11 -15.83 12.94 -1.15
N GLY A 12 -15.94 14.21 -1.52
CA GLY A 12 -17.23 14.89 -1.64
C GLY A 12 -18.15 14.28 -2.71
N LYS A 13 -17.58 13.66 -3.75
CA LYS A 13 -18.31 12.95 -4.80
C LYS A 13 -18.51 11.45 -4.53
N GLY A 14 -18.03 10.91 -3.40
CA GLY A 14 -18.08 9.48 -3.10
C GLY A 14 -17.17 8.61 -3.99
N LEU A 15 -16.26 9.20 -4.74
CA LEU A 15 -15.33 8.53 -5.68
C LEU A 15 -13.95 8.28 -5.07
N ALA A 16 -13.80 8.46 -3.76
CA ALA A 16 -12.52 8.26 -3.09
C ALA A 16 -12.22 6.76 -2.96
N PRO A 17 -10.98 6.32 -3.23
CA PRO A 17 -10.59 4.94 -3.05
C PRO A 17 -10.67 4.55 -1.56
N ALA A 18 -11.06 3.30 -1.30
CA ALA A 18 -11.16 2.76 0.06
C ALA A 18 -9.80 2.69 0.76
N LEU A 19 -8.73 2.44 -0.01
CA LEU A 19 -7.36 2.46 0.47
C LEU A 19 -6.66 3.77 0.02
N PRO A 20 -5.83 4.39 0.87
CA PRO A 20 -4.98 5.48 0.41
C PRO A 20 -4.07 5.08 -0.77
N GLU A 21 -3.97 5.95 -1.77
CA GLU A 21 -3.27 5.71 -3.04
C GLU A 21 -1.79 5.34 -2.87
N ASP A 22 -1.12 5.98 -1.90
CA ASP A 22 0.27 5.74 -1.55
C ASP A 22 0.48 4.33 -0.96
N LEU A 23 -0.43 3.91 -0.09
CA LEU A 23 -0.43 2.57 0.48
C LEU A 23 -0.70 1.52 -0.61
N TYR A 24 -1.69 1.76 -1.47
CA TYR A 24 -2.02 0.90 -2.61
C TYR A 24 -0.82 0.70 -3.54
N SER A 25 -0.17 1.80 -3.95
CA SER A 25 0.98 1.77 -4.85
C SER A 25 2.17 0.99 -4.27
N LEU A 26 2.41 1.10 -2.96
CA LEU A 26 3.48 0.34 -2.30
C LEU A 26 3.15 -1.15 -2.18
N ILE A 27 1.91 -1.51 -1.87
CA ILE A 27 1.46 -2.91 -1.84
C ILE A 27 1.59 -3.51 -3.24
N LYS A 28 1.16 -2.80 -4.29
CA LYS A 28 1.33 -3.22 -5.69
C LYS A 28 2.79 -3.50 -6.04
N LYS A 29 3.70 -2.62 -5.60
CA LYS A 29 5.14 -2.81 -5.79
C LYS A 29 5.66 -4.02 -5.03
N ALA A 30 5.23 -4.23 -3.79
CA ALA A 30 5.63 -5.39 -2.99
C ALA A 30 5.17 -6.72 -3.62
N VAL A 31 3.94 -6.78 -4.12
CA VAL A 31 3.39 -7.96 -4.83
C VAL A 31 4.22 -8.27 -6.09
N ALA A 32 4.57 -7.24 -6.88
CA ALA A 32 5.41 -7.43 -8.07
C ALA A 32 6.81 -7.96 -7.73
N ILE A 33 7.46 -7.42 -6.71
CA ILE A 33 8.80 -7.88 -6.27
C ILE A 33 8.72 -9.32 -5.73
N ARG A 34 7.67 -9.66 -4.98
CA ARG A 34 7.46 -11.01 -4.46
C ARG A 34 7.30 -12.03 -5.60
N LYS A 35 6.47 -11.72 -6.59
CA LYS A 35 6.29 -12.55 -7.80
C LYS A 35 7.60 -12.74 -8.58
N HIS A 36 8.46 -11.71 -8.63
CA HIS A 36 9.80 -11.82 -9.21
C HIS A 36 10.70 -12.78 -8.42
N LEU A 37 10.71 -12.65 -7.09
CA LEU A 37 11.55 -13.47 -6.20
C LEU A 37 11.11 -14.93 -6.11
N GLU A 38 9.84 -15.24 -6.37
CA GLU A 38 9.34 -16.62 -6.48
C GLU A 38 10.09 -17.41 -7.57
N ARG A 39 10.37 -16.75 -8.71
CA ARG A 39 11.14 -17.33 -9.82
C ARG A 39 12.65 -17.17 -9.62
N ASN A 40 13.07 -16.01 -9.10
CA ASN A 40 14.47 -15.60 -8.99
C ASN A 40 14.96 -15.61 -7.53
N ARG A 41 14.94 -16.78 -6.88
CA ARG A 41 15.21 -16.90 -5.43
C ARG A 41 16.61 -16.48 -4.99
N LYS A 42 17.57 -16.41 -5.93
CA LYS A 42 18.97 -16.00 -5.67
C LYS A 42 19.20 -14.48 -5.71
N ASP A 43 18.20 -13.71 -6.16
CA ASP A 43 18.32 -12.25 -6.24
C ASP A 43 18.25 -11.61 -4.85
N ARG A 44 19.43 -11.32 -4.30
CA ARG A 44 19.59 -10.73 -2.95
C ARG A 44 19.21 -9.25 -2.90
N ASP A 45 19.43 -8.50 -3.98
CA ASP A 45 19.10 -7.07 -4.03
C ASP A 45 17.59 -6.87 -4.03
N SER A 46 16.85 -7.62 -4.86
CA SER A 46 15.38 -7.57 -4.85
C SER A 46 14.80 -8.01 -3.49
N LYS A 47 15.42 -8.98 -2.81
CA LYS A 47 15.01 -9.38 -1.45
C LYS A 47 15.23 -8.26 -0.44
N PHE A 48 16.36 -7.56 -0.50
CA PHE A 48 16.62 -6.39 0.35
C PHE A 48 15.62 -5.27 0.08
N ARG A 49 15.35 -4.97 -1.19
CA ARG A 49 14.37 -3.95 -1.59
C ARG A 49 12.94 -4.30 -1.16
N LEU A 50 12.56 -5.58 -1.18
CA LEU A 50 11.27 -6.03 -0.66
C LEU A 50 11.10 -5.65 0.82
N ILE A 51 12.13 -5.94 1.65
CA ILE A 51 12.12 -5.62 3.09
C ILE A 51 11.95 -4.11 3.31
N LEU A 52 12.62 -3.27 2.51
CA LEU A 52 12.48 -1.81 2.59
C LEU A 52 11.06 -1.35 2.23
N VAL A 53 10.45 -1.93 1.19
CA VAL A 53 9.08 -1.61 0.79
C VAL A 53 8.08 -2.02 1.86
N GLU A 54 8.20 -3.23 2.41
CA GLU A 54 7.33 -3.73 3.48
C GLU A 54 7.47 -2.88 4.77
N SER A 55 8.69 -2.43 5.08
CA SER A 55 8.94 -1.53 6.20
C SER A 55 8.26 -0.16 6.00
N ARG A 56 8.24 0.36 4.77
CA ARG A 56 7.50 1.60 4.43
C ARG A 56 5.99 1.41 4.54
N ILE A 57 5.46 0.26 4.08
CA ILE A 57 4.04 -0.09 4.23
C ILE A 57 3.65 -0.07 5.70
N HIS A 58 4.38 -0.78 6.58
CA HIS A 58 4.08 -0.81 8.00
C HIS A 58 4.09 0.58 8.67
N ARG A 59 5.01 1.46 8.27
CA ARG A 59 5.05 2.86 8.75
C ARG A 59 3.82 3.66 8.33
N LEU A 60 3.41 3.54 7.06
CA LEU A 60 2.21 4.24 6.56
C LEU A 60 0.92 3.70 7.18
N VAL A 61 0.82 2.39 7.35
CA VAL A 61 -0.32 1.77 8.03
C VAL A 61 -0.46 2.32 9.45
N ARG A 62 0.65 2.44 10.20
CA ARG A 62 0.63 3.06 11.54
C ARG A 62 0.11 4.50 11.50
N TYR A 63 0.58 5.29 10.54
CA TYR A 63 0.11 6.67 10.34
C TYR A 63 -1.39 6.75 10.03
N TYR A 64 -1.87 5.92 9.10
CA TYR A 64 -3.28 5.93 8.69
C TYR A 64 -4.22 5.37 9.76
N LYS A 65 -3.76 4.44 10.60
CA LYS A 65 -4.47 4.01 11.81
C LYS A 65 -4.59 5.15 12.83
N ALA A 66 -3.51 5.88 13.07
CA ALA A 66 -3.53 7.03 13.99
C ALA A 66 -4.50 8.13 13.51
N LYS A 67 -4.59 8.34 12.19
CA LYS A 67 -5.55 9.27 11.58
C LYS A 67 -6.98 8.73 11.43
N ARG A 68 -7.28 7.52 11.93
CA ARG A 68 -8.58 6.83 11.81
C ARG A 68 -9.06 6.68 10.36
N ILE A 69 -8.14 6.67 9.40
CA ILE A 69 -8.45 6.42 7.99
C ILE A 69 -8.54 4.91 7.74
N LEU A 70 -7.76 4.11 8.47
CA LEU A 70 -7.82 2.66 8.47
C LEU A 70 -8.36 2.13 9.80
N ALA A 71 -9.06 1.01 9.74
CA ALA A 71 -9.50 0.30 10.94
C ALA A 71 -8.28 -0.14 11.79
N PRO A 72 -8.37 -0.09 13.12
CA PRO A 72 -7.29 -0.56 14.00
C PRO A 72 -6.91 -2.03 13.76
N SER A 73 -7.88 -2.86 13.37
CA SER A 73 -7.74 -4.27 13.03
C SER A 73 -7.05 -4.52 11.67
N TRP A 74 -6.93 -3.50 10.82
CA TRP A 74 -6.37 -3.67 9.49
C TRP A 74 -4.89 -4.08 9.57
N ARG A 75 -4.48 -5.13 8.88
CA ARG A 75 -3.10 -5.61 8.87
C ARG A 75 -2.64 -5.88 7.45
N TYR A 76 -1.41 -5.49 7.15
CA TYR A 76 -0.76 -5.91 5.92
C TYR A 76 -0.24 -7.33 6.10
N GLU A 77 -0.73 -8.26 5.30
CA GLU A 77 -0.24 -9.63 5.23
C GLU A 77 0.18 -9.94 3.80
N SER A 78 1.39 -10.47 3.65
CA SER A 78 1.96 -10.70 2.32
C SER A 78 1.21 -11.73 1.48
N SER A 79 0.50 -12.66 2.12
CA SER A 79 -0.36 -13.67 1.49
C SER A 79 -1.62 -13.08 0.87
N THR A 80 -2.20 -12.06 1.52
CA THR A 80 -3.45 -11.41 1.07
C THR A 80 -3.20 -10.14 0.26
N ALA A 81 -1.94 -9.70 0.16
CA ALA A 81 -1.54 -8.49 -0.55
C ALA A 81 -1.94 -8.48 -2.03
N SER A 82 -2.01 -9.63 -2.70
CA SER A 82 -2.47 -9.73 -4.10
C SER A 82 -3.94 -9.41 -4.25
N ALA A 83 -4.79 -9.83 -3.30
CA ALA A 83 -6.22 -9.57 -3.31
C ALA A 83 -6.57 -8.10 -3.01
N LEU A 84 -5.67 -7.37 -2.35
CA LEU A 84 -5.83 -5.93 -2.07
C LEU A 84 -5.52 -5.03 -3.27
N VAL A 85 -4.95 -5.59 -4.33
CA VAL A 85 -4.48 -4.86 -5.52
C VAL A 85 -5.16 -5.38 -6.81
N ALA A 86 -6.11 -6.31 -6.67
CA ALA A 86 -6.91 -6.86 -7.76
C ALA A 86 -8.00 -5.88 -8.20
#